data_AF-A0A2V9IMF2-F1
#
_entry.id   AF-A0A2V9IMF2-F1
#
_cell.length_a   1.000
_cell.length_b   1.000
_cell.length_c   1.000
_cell.angle_alpha   90.00
_cell.angle_beta   90.00
_cell.angle_gamma   90.00
#
_symmetry.space_group_name_H-M   'P 1'
#
loop_
_entity.id
_entity.type
_entity.pdbx_description
1 polymer ?
#
loop_
_entity_poly.entity_id
_entity_poly.type
_entity_poly.pdbx_seq_one_letter_code
_entity_poly.pdbx_strand_id
1 'polypeptide(L)' 'MTDVNEDRSARCFDSIAAKYDELISSVPRNTWVRDAFRSLVADTVVPGSLLLDFGCGTGMDALWYAQHGYRVIA' A
#
# COMPACT_ATOMS: atom_id res chain seq x y z
N MET A 1 -27.10 -5.22 4.44
CA MET A 1 -26.67 -5.73 5.75
C MET A 1 -25.18 -5.45 5.81
N THR A 2 -24.81 -4.25 6.26
CA THR A 2 -23.41 -3.84 6.38
C THR A 2 -22.77 -4.68 7.48
N ASP A 3 -21.69 -5.38 7.13
CA ASP A 3 -20.92 -6.16 8.09
C ASP A 3 -20.26 -5.17 9.07
N VAL A 4 -20.71 -5.19 10.33
CA VAL A 4 -20.29 -4.27 11.40
C VAL A 4 -18.76 -4.28 11.61
N ASN A 5 -18.06 -5.32 11.12
CA ASN A 5 -16.60 -5.40 11.16
C ASN A 5 -15.88 -4.59 10.07
N GLU A 6 -16.44 -4.49 8.86
CA GLU A 6 -15.83 -3.71 7.77
C GLU A 6 -15.84 -2.21 8.12
N ASP A 7 -16.96 -1.73 8.65
CA ASP A 7 -17.13 -0.36 9.13
C ASP A 7 -16.15 0.00 10.26
N ARG A 8 -15.77 -0.97 11.09
CA ARG A 8 -14.83 -0.74 12.20
C ARG A 8 -13.40 -0.53 11.70
N SER A 9 -12.95 -1.38 10.77
CA SER A 9 -11.59 -1.30 10.23
C SER A 9 -11.38 -0.02 9.44
N ALA A 10 -12.33 0.35 8.57
CA ALA A 10 -12.26 1.60 7.81
C ALA A 10 -12.13 2.82 8.73
N ARG A 11 -12.98 2.92 9.76
CA ARG A 11 -12.94 4.04 10.72
C ARG A 11 -11.65 4.08 11.54
N CYS A 12 -11.06 2.92 11.83
CA CYS A 12 -9.75 2.86 12.48
C CYS A 12 -8.68 3.49 11.59
N PHE A 13 -8.59 3.09 10.32
CA PHE A 13 -7.64 3.67 9.37
C PHE A 13 -7.89 5.15 9.11
N ASP A 14 -9.16 5.58 8.96
CA ASP A 14 -9.51 7.01 8.81
C ASP A 14 -8.98 7.84 9.98
N SER A 15 -9.08 7.33 11.21
CA SER A 15 -8.66 8.06 12.41
C SER A 15 -7.15 8.28 12.50
N ILE A 16 -6.35 7.44 11.84
CA ILE A 16 -4.88 7.50 11.87
C ILE A 16 -4.24 7.88 10.53
N ALA A 17 -5.03 8.08 9.47
CA ALA A 17 -4.55 8.28 8.10
C ALA A 17 -3.45 9.35 7.99
N ALA A 18 -3.63 10.50 8.66
CA ALA A 18 -2.66 11.61 8.65
C ALA A 18 -1.29 11.28 9.26
N LYS A 19 -1.20 10.25 10.10
CA LYS A 19 0.04 9.80 10.76
C LYS A 19 0.45 8.39 10.31
N TYR A 20 -0.30 7.80 9.38
CA TYR A 20 -0.17 6.38 9.06
C TYR A 20 1.23 6.04 8.57
N ASP A 21 1.78 6.85 7.67
CA ASP A 21 3.10 6.65 7.08
C ASP A 21 4.21 6.70 8.14
N GLU A 22 4.12 7.62 9.11
CA GLU A 22 5.04 7.72 10.24
C GLU A 22 4.94 6.47 11.15
N LEU A 23 3.71 6.12 11.55
CA LEU A 23 3.45 4.99 12.44
C LEU A 23 3.93 3.68 11.82
N ILE A 24 3.64 3.44 10.54
CA ILE A 24 3.98 2.19 9.89
C ILE A 24 5.48 2.08 9.61
N SER A 25 6.13 3.18 9.23
CA SER A 25 7.58 3.23 8.93
C SER A 25 8.45 3.23 10.19
N SER A 26 7.89 3.59 11.35
CA SER A 26 8.59 3.52 12.64
C SER A 26 8.91 2.08 13.08
N VAL A 27 8.25 1.08 12.49
CA VAL A 27 8.46 -0.34 12.78
C VAL A 27 9.31 -0.95 11.66
N PRO A 28 10.60 -1.28 11.90
CA PRO A 28 11.52 -1.74 10.84
C PRO A 28 11.04 -2.96 10.06
N ARG A 29 10.31 -3.87 10.72
CA ARG A 29 9.73 -5.04 10.08
C ARG A 29 8.73 -4.67 8.97
N ASN A 30 7.96 -3.59 9.14
CA ASN A 30 6.99 -3.18 8.15
C ASN A 30 7.67 -2.68 6.88
N THR A 31 8.74 -1.89 7.03
CA THR A 31 9.58 -1.46 5.90
C THR A 31 10.19 -2.67 5.20
N TRP A 32 10.75 -3.63 5.94
CA TRP A 32 11.33 -4.84 5.37
C TRP A 32 10.31 -5.67 4.55
N VAL A 33 9.10 -5.89 5.08
CA VAL A 33 8.05 -6.62 4.35
C VAL A 33 7.62 -5.86 3.09
N ARG A 34 7.47 -4.53 3.19
CA ARG A 34 7.11 -3.67 2.05
C ARG A 34 8.16 -3.73 0.95
N ASP A 35 9.44 -3.63 1.29
CA ASP A 35 10.54 -3.72 0.34
C ASP A 35 10.62 -5.11 -0.30
N ALA A 36 10.42 -6.18 0.48
CA ALA A 36 10.37 -7.54 -0.07
C ALA A 36 9.24 -7.71 -1.09
N PHE A 37 8.06 -7.15 -0.81
CA PHE A 37 6.93 -7.22 -1.74
C PHE A 37 7.15 -6.37 -2.99
N ARG A 38 7.72 -5.17 -2.86
CA ARG A 38 8.12 -4.33 -3.99
C ARG A 38 9.12 -5.03 -4.91
N SER A 39 10.14 -5.66 -4.33
CA SER A 39 11.12 -6.46 -5.08
C SER A 39 10.46 -7.63 -5.81
N LEU A 40 9.56 -8.36 -5.14
CA LEU A 40 8.81 -9.45 -5.77
C LEU A 40 8.02 -8.95 -6.99
N VAL A 41 7.34 -7.81 -6.89
CA VAL A 41 6.62 -7.21 -8.03
C VAL A 41 7.61 -6.83 -9.14
N ALA A 42 8.74 -6.20 -8.80
CA ALA A 42 9.74 -5.80 -9.79
C ALA A 42 10.40 -6.97 -10.52
N ASP A 43 10.56 -8.11 -9.84
CA ASP A 43 11.14 -9.32 -10.42
C ASP A 43 10.15 -10.11 -11.29
N THR A 44 8.84 -9.90 -11.08
CA THR A 44 7.79 -10.72 -11.72
C THR A 44 6.97 -9.99 -12.77
N VAL A 45 6.89 -8.65 -12.69
CA VAL A 45 6.06 -7.83 -13.57
C VAL A 45 6.94 -6.87 -14.36
N VAL A 46 6.75 -6.83 -15.68
CA VAL A 46 7.53 -5.92 -16.53
C VAL A 46 7.13 -4.45 -16.30
N PRO A 47 8.09 -3.51 -16.24
CA PRO A 47 7.79 -2.08 -16.22
C PRO A 47 6.87 -1.67 -17.38
N GLY A 48 6.01 -0.67 -17.16
CA GLY A 48 4.97 -0.24 -18.09
C GLY A 48 3.64 -0.99 -17.95
N SER A 49 3.62 -2.12 -17.24
CA SER A 49 2.39 -2.86 -16.94
C SER A 49 1.43 -2.03 -16.08
N LEU A 50 0.13 -2.36 -16.17
CA LEU A 50 -0.91 -1.80 -15.33
C LEU A 50 -1.08 -2.63 -14.06
N LEU A 51 -0.89 -2.00 -12.91
CA LEU A 51 -1.08 -2.58 -11.57
C LEU A 51 -2.36 -2.02 -10.93
N LEU A 52 -3.10 -2.89 -10.23
CA LEU A 52 -4.16 -2.49 -9.30
C LEU A 52 -3.65 -2.68 -7.87
N ASP A 53 -3.51 -1.58 -7.12
CA ASP A 53 -3.13 -1.60 -5.70
C ASP A 53 -4.39 -1.58 -4.83
N PHE A 54 -4.97 -2.76 -4.60
CA PHE A 54 -6.22 -2.87 -3.85
C PHE A 54 -6.00 -2.58 -2.36
N GLY A 55 -6.70 -1.59 -1.83
CA GLY A 55 -6.51 -1.15 -0.45
C GLY A 55 -5.18 -0.41 -0.26
N CYS A 56 -4.82 0.44 -1.24
CA CYS A 56 -3.54 1.16 -1.30
C CYS A 56 -3.22 2.05 -0.07
N GLY A 57 -4.20 2.27 0.82
CA GLY A 57 -4.07 3.14 1.98
C GLY A 57 -3.71 4.55 1.56
N THR A 58 -2.64 5.09 2.13
CA THR A 58 -2.07 6.40 1.79
C THR A 58 -1.33 6.43 0.43
N GLY A 59 -1.21 5.29 -0.24
CA GLY A 59 -0.63 5.18 -1.59
C GLY A 59 0.90 5.06 -1.62
N MET A 60 1.56 4.69 -0.50
CA MET A 60 3.03 4.57 -0.46
C MET A 60 3.59 3.57 -1.49
N ASP A 61 2.93 2.43 -1.69
CA ASP A 61 3.37 1.43 -2.68
C ASP A 61 2.99 1.84 -4.08
N ALA A 62 1.74 2.27 -4.30
CA ALA A 62 1.31 2.88 -5.55
C ALA A 62 2.28 3.96 -6.07
N LEU A 63 2.75 4.86 -5.19
CA LEU A 63 3.73 5.88 -5.54
C LEU A 63 5.08 5.27 -5.92
N TRP A 64 5.58 4.30 -5.14
CA TRP A 64 6.82 3.61 -5.46
C TRP A 64 6.73 2.90 -6.81
N TYR A 65 5.63 2.20 -7.10
CA TYR A 65 5.41 1.55 -8.39
C TYR A 65 5.37 2.57 -9.54
N ALA A 66 4.65 3.68 -9.39
CA ALA A 66 4.62 4.72 -10.41
C ALA A 66 6.03 5.27 -10.72
N GLN A 67 6.86 5.48 -9.68
CA GLN A 67 8.25 5.91 -9.84
C GLN A 67 9.15 4.87 -10.54
N HIS A 68 8.79 3.59 -10.47
CA HIS A 68 9.51 2.48 -11.11
C HIS A 68 8.94 2.11 -12.49
N GLY A 69 8.12 2.98 -13.08
CA GLY A 69 7.66 2.87 -14.45
C GLY A 69 6.39 2.04 -14.63
N TYR A 70 5.71 1.65 -13.55
CA TYR A 70 4.39 1.01 -13.64
C TYR A 70 3.28 2.05 -13.84
N ARG A 71 2.20 1.64 -14.49
CA ARG A 71 0.93 2.37 -14.47
C ARG A 71 0.12 1.84 -13.30
N VAL A 72 -0.42 2.70 -12.44
CA VAL A 72 -1.08 2.24 -11.21
C VAL A 72 -2.49 2.79 -11.13
N ILE A 73 -3.45 1.93 -10.79
CA ILE A 73 -4.76 2.28 -10.26
C ILE A 73 -4.73 1.93 -8.78
N ALA A 74 -5.05 2.89 -7.93
CA ALA A 74 -5.01 2.79 -6.47
C ALA A 74 -6.38 3.17 -5.92
#